data_AF-A0A956KM04-F1
#
_entry.id   AF-A0A956KM04-F1
#
_cell.length_a   1.000
_cell.length_b   1.000
_cell.length_c   1.000
_cell.angle_alpha   90.00
_cell.angle_beta   90.00
_cell.angle_gamma   90.00
#
_symmetry.space_group_name_H-M   'P 1'
#
loop_
_entity.id
_entity.type
_entity.pdbx_description
1 polymer ?
#
loop_
_entity_poly.entity_id
_entity_poly.type
_entity_poly.pdbx_seq_one_letter_code
_entity_poly.pdbx_strand_id
1 'polypeptide(L)'
;MSAGTKRNSRKSGPAAKETAAKDDSRQKKRGHVGARQGPARGRRTAAAFKPGVRARGAKIGNAVARWIRAGHPWIFRDALLRPLEGFGPGAVVADADEDGNHIGHALYEPEGAVALRMVSRALEFEWNAETMLARLEMAKAHRDRYIEP
;
A
#
# COMPACT_ATOMS: atom_id res chain seq x y z
N MET A 1 9.85 -70.12 -50.12
CA MET A 1 8.51 -70.38 -50.70
C MET A 1 7.46 -69.94 -49.69
N SER A 2 6.55 -69.07 -50.15
CA SER A 2 5.24 -68.60 -49.64
C SER A 2 5.04 -68.41 -48.13
N ALA A 3 4.89 -67.19 -47.59
CA ALA A 3 3.92 -66.12 -47.85
C ALA A 3 2.55 -66.28 -47.16
N GLY A 4 2.26 -65.30 -46.31
CA GLY A 4 0.94 -64.67 -46.16
C GLY A 4 0.02 -65.24 -45.08
N THR A 5 -0.93 -64.51 -44.51
CA THR A 5 -1.32 -63.09 -44.54
C THR A 5 -2.68 -63.02 -43.83
N LYS A 6 -2.89 -61.97 -43.03
CA LYS A 6 -4.19 -61.37 -42.60
C LYS A 6 -5.09 -62.21 -41.67
N ARG A 7 -5.40 -61.70 -40.48
CA ARG A 7 -6.31 -60.57 -40.13
C ARG A 7 -7.80 -60.89 -40.32
N ASN A 8 -8.50 -60.53 -39.25
CA ASN A 8 -9.78 -59.83 -39.20
C ASN A 8 -11.09 -60.64 -39.18
N SER A 9 -11.69 -60.57 -37.99
CA SER A 9 -12.88 -59.75 -37.72
C SER A 9 -14.28 -60.32 -37.99
N ARG A 10 -15.15 -59.95 -37.04
CA ARG A 10 -16.56 -59.56 -37.12
C ARG A 10 -17.62 -60.57 -36.68
N LYS A 11 -18.71 -59.92 -36.22
CA LYS A 11 -20.11 -60.33 -36.03
C LYS A 11 -20.40 -60.87 -34.63
N SER A 12 -21.48 -60.49 -33.95
CA SER A 12 -22.78 -59.88 -34.36
C SER A 12 -23.54 -59.52 -33.07
N GLY A 13 -24.08 -58.31 -32.87
CA GLY A 13 -25.45 -57.87 -33.24
C GLY A 13 -26.45 -58.04 -32.06
N PRO A 14 -27.71 -57.53 -32.07
CA PRO A 14 -28.26 -56.32 -32.70
C PRO A 14 -29.34 -55.54 -31.86
N ALA A 15 -29.77 -54.37 -32.40
CA ALA A 15 -31.12 -53.72 -32.40
C ALA A 15 -31.79 -53.27 -31.07
N ALA A 16 -32.51 -52.16 -30.92
CA ALA A 16 -33.28 -51.26 -31.83
C ALA A 16 -33.24 -49.80 -31.27
N LYS A 17 -33.24 -48.68 -32.03
CA LYS A 17 -34.30 -48.02 -32.86
C LYS A 17 -35.66 -47.95 -32.12
N GLU A 18 -36.40 -46.86 -31.99
CA GLU A 18 -36.53 -45.51 -32.58
C GLU A 18 -37.63 -44.84 -31.69
N THR A 19 -37.71 -43.54 -31.37
CA THR A 19 -38.26 -42.44 -32.18
C THR A 19 -38.36 -41.17 -31.29
N ALA A 20 -38.34 -40.02 -31.94
CA ALA A 20 -38.26 -38.67 -31.40
C ALA A 20 -39.55 -38.10 -30.76
N ALA A 21 -39.36 -37.12 -29.87
CA ALA A 21 -40.19 -35.90 -29.81
C ALA A 21 -39.38 -34.77 -29.14
N LYS A 22 -39.14 -33.69 -29.90
CA LYS A 22 -38.69 -32.38 -29.39
C LYS A 22 -39.91 -31.66 -28.84
N ASP A 23 -39.82 -31.13 -27.63
CA ASP A 23 -40.61 -29.97 -27.22
C ASP A 23 -39.73 -28.97 -26.46
N ASP A 24 -39.95 -27.71 -26.79
CA ASP A 24 -39.17 -26.52 -26.53
C ASP A 24 -39.58 -25.91 -25.19
N SER A 25 -38.69 -25.95 -24.19
CA SER A 25 -38.83 -25.05 -23.04
C SER A 25 -37.45 -24.60 -22.53
N ARG A 26 -37.02 -23.45 -23.06
CA ARG A 26 -35.96 -22.62 -22.48
C ARG A 26 -36.29 -22.26 -21.03
N GLN A 27 -35.68 -22.96 -20.08
CA GLN A 27 -35.60 -22.49 -18.71
C GLN A 27 -34.20 -21.96 -18.40
N LYS A 28 -34.06 -20.62 -18.44
CA LYS A 28 -32.87 -19.88 -18.01
C LYS A 28 -32.56 -20.20 -16.54
N LYS A 29 -31.56 -21.06 -16.29
CA LYS A 29 -30.97 -21.19 -14.95
C LYS A 29 -30.14 -19.95 -14.64
N ARG A 30 -30.63 -19.21 -13.65
CA ARG A 30 -30.07 -18.01 -13.06
C ARG A 30 -28.62 -18.27 -12.63
N GLY A 31 -27.69 -17.48 -13.16
CA GLY A 31 -26.29 -17.57 -12.78
C GLY A 31 -26.09 -17.19 -11.32
N HIS A 32 -25.36 -18.03 -10.57
CA HIS A 32 -24.69 -17.57 -9.37
C HIS A 32 -23.60 -16.58 -9.79
N VAL A 33 -23.77 -15.32 -9.40
CA VAL A 33 -22.77 -14.27 -9.60
C VAL A 33 -21.59 -14.60 -8.70
N GLY A 34 -20.60 -15.30 -9.26
CA GLY A 34 -19.26 -15.36 -8.70
C GLY A 34 -18.71 -13.94 -8.72
N ALA A 35 -18.68 -13.30 -7.55
CA ALA A 35 -17.98 -12.05 -7.33
C ALA A 35 -16.49 -12.30 -7.56
N ARG A 36 -16.05 -12.13 -8.81
CA ARG A 36 -14.63 -12.00 -9.15
C ARG A 36 -14.13 -10.77 -8.39
N GLN A 37 -13.45 -10.99 -7.28
CA GLN A 37 -12.68 -9.96 -6.60
C GLN A 37 -11.53 -9.56 -7.54
N GLY A 38 -11.79 -8.56 -8.39
CA GLY A 38 -10.71 -7.83 -9.05
C GLY A 38 -9.85 -7.14 -7.99
N PRO A 39 -8.59 -6.80 -8.30
CA PRO A 39 -7.71 -6.17 -7.32
C PRO A 39 -8.40 -4.91 -6.81
N ALA A 40 -8.54 -4.81 -5.49
CA ALA A 40 -9.12 -3.65 -4.84
C ALA A 40 -8.28 -2.43 -5.23
N ARG A 41 -8.74 -1.67 -6.22
CA ARG A 41 -8.20 -0.34 -6.52
C ARG A 41 -8.45 0.49 -5.28
N GLY A 42 -7.40 0.68 -4.49
CA GLY A 42 -7.40 1.53 -3.30
C GLY A 42 -8.14 2.82 -3.60
N ARG A 43 -9.07 3.16 -2.71
CA ARG A 43 -9.83 4.40 -2.76
C ARG A 43 -8.83 5.55 -2.74
N ARG A 44 -8.53 6.14 -3.91
CA ARG A 44 -7.71 7.36 -3.99
C ARG A 44 -8.43 8.42 -3.18
N THR A 45 -7.91 8.71 -2.00
CA THR A 45 -8.36 9.83 -1.19
C THR A 45 -8.06 11.10 -1.99
N ALA A 46 -8.99 12.05 -2.00
CA ALA A 46 -8.85 13.32 -2.72
C ALA A 46 -7.72 14.22 -2.18
N ALA A 47 -6.99 13.76 -1.16
CA ALA A 47 -5.81 14.37 -0.59
C ALA A 47 -4.54 13.56 -0.94
N ALA A 48 -4.49 12.95 -2.12
CA ALA A 48 -3.25 12.41 -2.64
C ALA A 48 -2.24 13.56 -2.72
N PHE A 49 -1.32 13.58 -1.75
CA PHE A 49 -0.16 14.46 -1.74
C PHE A 49 0.48 14.35 -3.12
N LYS A 50 0.37 15.42 -3.90
CA LYS A 50 1.16 15.57 -5.11
C LYS A 50 2.51 16.02 -4.57
N PRO A 51 3.59 15.22 -4.68
CA PRO A 51 4.90 15.73 -4.36
C PRO A 51 5.08 16.95 -5.25
N GLY A 52 5.10 18.14 -4.65
CA GLY A 52 5.52 19.34 -5.34
C GLY A 52 6.84 19.00 -6.01
N VAL A 53 6.84 19.06 -7.33
CA VAL A 53 7.92 18.66 -8.22
C VAL A 53 9.24 19.18 -7.64
N ARG A 54 10.01 18.31 -6.96
CA ARG A 54 11.45 18.38 -6.56
C ARG A 54 11.83 17.90 -5.15
N ALA A 55 10.93 17.60 -4.23
CA ALA A 55 11.37 17.08 -2.93
C ALA A 55 11.71 15.58 -3.02
N ARG A 56 12.99 15.22 -2.99
CA ARG A 56 13.48 13.85 -2.80
C ARG A 56 13.15 13.35 -1.37
N GLY A 57 11.87 13.28 -0.99
CA GLY A 57 11.44 12.94 0.37
C GLY A 57 11.77 11.51 0.81
N ALA A 58 11.58 11.22 2.09
CA ALA A 58 11.75 9.89 2.64
C ALA A 58 10.59 8.99 2.23
N LYS A 59 10.92 7.75 1.89
CA LYS A 59 9.96 6.67 1.65
C LYS A 59 10.14 5.63 2.75
N ILE A 60 9.06 5.35 3.47
CA ILE A 60 9.10 4.42 4.61
C ILE A 60 8.06 3.31 4.45
N GLY A 61 8.36 2.16 5.03
CA GLY A 61 7.48 1.00 4.98
C GLY A 61 6.13 1.24 5.65
N ASN A 62 5.07 0.61 5.12
CA ASN A 62 3.69 0.76 5.60
C ASN A 62 3.52 0.41 7.10
N ALA A 63 4.26 -0.58 7.59
CA ALA A 63 4.25 -0.97 9.00
C ALA A 63 4.74 0.16 9.92
N VAL A 64 5.80 0.86 9.52
CA VAL A 64 6.37 1.98 10.27
C VAL A 64 5.47 3.21 10.14
N ALA A 65 4.96 3.49 8.94
CA ALA A 65 3.99 4.57 8.71
C ALA A 65 2.76 4.46 9.65
N ARG A 66 2.29 3.25 9.93
CA ARG A 66 1.22 3.02 10.91
C ARG A 66 1.58 3.50 12.32
N TRP A 67 2.79 3.21 12.79
CA TRP A 67 3.26 3.64 14.11
C TRP A 67 3.45 5.16 14.19
N ILE A 68 3.97 5.78 13.13
CA ILE A 68 4.09 7.24 13.06
C ILE A 68 2.72 7.91 13.15
N ARG A 69 1.73 7.39 12.43
CA ARG A 69 0.34 7.90 12.52
C ARG A 69 -0.25 7.74 13.93
N ALA A 70 0.13 6.67 14.65
CA ALA A 70 -0.25 6.44 16.04
C ALA A 70 0.50 7.34 17.05
N GLY A 71 1.48 8.14 16.61
CA GLY A 71 2.19 9.10 17.45
C GLY A 71 3.62 8.72 17.81
N HIS A 72 4.16 7.62 17.28
CA HIS A 72 5.59 7.33 17.42
C HIS A 72 6.41 8.39 16.67
N PRO A 73 7.38 9.07 17.31
CA PRO A 73 8.06 10.19 16.68
C PRO A 73 9.33 9.81 15.91
N TRP A 74 9.77 8.55 15.96
CA TRP A 74 11.07 8.15 15.43
C TRP A 74 10.93 7.20 14.24
N ILE A 75 11.75 7.43 13.22
CA ILE A 75 11.92 6.49 12.10
C ILE A 75 13.35 6.02 12.14
N PHE A 76 13.52 4.71 12.29
CA PHE A 76 14.83 4.07 12.29
C PHE A 76 15.40 3.95 10.88
N ARG A 77 16.72 3.89 10.76
CA ARG A 77 17.43 3.89 9.48
C ARG A 77 17.07 2.69 8.59
N ASP A 78 16.84 1.53 9.18
CA ASP A 78 16.41 0.30 8.51
C ASP A 78 14.97 0.37 7.97
N ALA A 79 14.15 1.30 8.48
CA ALA A 79 12.80 1.55 8.00
C ALA A 79 12.74 2.39 6.70
N LEU A 80 13.85 3.03 6.32
CA LEU A 80 13.95 3.78 5.08
C LEU A 80 14.02 2.80 3.90
N LEU A 81 13.09 2.93 2.96
CA LEU A 81 13.06 2.10 1.75
C LEU A 81 14.15 2.47 0.75
N ARG A 82 14.79 3.62 0.94
CA ARG A 82 15.90 4.12 0.12
C ARG A 82 16.76 5.12 0.89
N PRO A 83 18.05 5.24 0.56
CA PRO A 83 18.91 6.28 1.12
C PRO A 83 18.39 7.70 0.85
N LEU A 84 18.59 8.60 1.81
CA LEU A 84 18.28 10.02 1.71
C LEU A 84 19.49 10.80 1.20
N GLU A 85 19.72 10.72 -0.11
CA GLU A 85 20.82 11.42 -0.77
C GLU A 85 20.51 12.91 -0.98
N GLY A 86 21.52 13.76 -0.77
CA GLY A 86 21.42 15.21 -1.01
C GLY A 86 20.83 16.01 0.16
N PHE A 87 20.51 15.37 1.28
CA PHE A 87 20.13 16.06 2.51
C PHE A 87 21.31 16.17 3.46
N GLY A 88 21.53 17.38 3.98
CA GLY A 88 22.48 17.62 5.06
C GLY A 88 21.91 17.18 6.42
N PRO A 89 22.78 17.04 7.44
CA PRO A 89 22.35 16.86 8.82
C PRO A 89 21.37 17.96 9.25
N GLY A 90 20.30 17.59 9.95
CA GLY A 90 19.27 18.51 10.43
C GLY A 90 18.30 19.03 9.36
N ALA A 91 18.45 18.61 8.10
CA ALA A 91 17.52 19.02 7.04
C ALA A 91 16.09 18.53 7.32
N VAL A 92 15.10 19.34 6.97
CA VAL A 92 13.69 18.95 7.02
C VAL A 92 13.38 18.13 5.78
N VAL A 93 12.81 16.95 5.99
CA VAL A 93 12.43 16.02 4.94
C VAL A 93 10.93 15.76 5.04
N ALA A 94 10.25 15.78 3.89
CA ALA A 94 8.87 15.33 3.78
C ALA A 94 8.83 13.81 3.67
N ASP A 95 7.96 13.18 4.46
CA ASP A 95 7.89 11.72 4.58
C ASP A 95 6.60 11.19 3.96
N ALA A 96 6.73 10.12 3.17
CA ALA A 96 5.61 9.43 2.56
C ALA A 96 5.73 7.91 2.76
N ASP A 97 4.57 7.23 2.78
CA ASP A 97 4.54 5.77 2.76
C ASP A 97 4.85 5.20 1.36
N GLU A 98 4.86 3.88 1.24
CA GLU A 98 5.08 3.14 0.00
C GLU A 98 4.18 3.66 -1.13
N ASP A 99 2.88 3.82 -0.85
CA ASP A 99 1.86 4.28 -1.79
C ASP A 99 1.98 5.77 -2.15
N GLY A 100 2.79 6.52 -1.42
CA GLY A 100 2.99 7.96 -1.63
C GLY A 100 2.02 8.84 -0.86
N ASN A 101 1.31 8.30 0.12
CA ASN A 101 0.51 9.12 1.01
C ASN A 101 1.43 9.87 1.98
N HIS A 102 1.11 11.14 2.19
CA HIS A 102 1.81 11.99 3.16
C HIS A 102 1.72 11.40 4.57
N ILE A 103 2.82 11.51 5.30
CA ILE A 103 2.92 11.15 6.70
C ILE A 103 3.19 12.40 7.53
N GLY A 104 4.14 13.23 7.09
CA GLY A 104 4.58 14.38 7.84
C GLY A 104 5.93 14.93 7.38
N HIS A 105 6.57 15.66 8.29
CA HIS A 105 7.88 16.23 8.12
C HIS A 105 8.77 15.85 9.30
N ALA A 106 10.03 15.55 9.02
CA ALA A 106 11.00 15.12 10.01
C ALA A 106 12.38 15.76 9.82
N LEU A 107 13.16 15.81 10.89
CA LEU A 107 14.57 16.21 10.86
C LEU A 107 15.45 15.00 10.57
N TYR A 108 16.35 15.14 9.59
CA TYR A 108 17.26 14.09 9.15
C TYR A 108 18.54 14.02 9.97
N GLU A 109 18.89 12.80 10.37
CA GLU A 109 20.14 12.48 11.08
C GLU A 109 20.92 11.39 10.32
N PRO A 110 22.03 11.73 9.63
CA PRO A 110 22.71 10.80 8.73
C PRO A 110 23.47 9.67 9.44
N GLU A 111 23.96 9.90 10.66
CA GLU A 111 24.84 8.94 11.35
C GLU A 111 24.12 8.13 12.44
N GLY A 112 22.94 8.59 12.86
CA GLY A 112 22.17 7.96 13.93
C GLY A 112 21.34 6.75 13.50
N ALA A 113 21.04 5.88 14.48
CA ALA A 113 20.08 4.79 14.33
C ALA A 113 18.65 5.31 14.07
N VAL A 114 18.27 6.41 14.72
CA VAL A 114 17.06 7.18 14.40
C VAL A 114 17.40 8.11 13.25
N ALA A 115 17.07 7.71 12.02
CA ALA A 115 17.37 8.48 10.83
C ALA A 115 16.48 9.71 10.68
N LEU A 116 15.22 9.66 11.15
CA LEU A 116 14.30 10.79 11.09
C LEU A 116 13.56 10.96 12.41
N ARG A 117 13.45 12.21 12.86
CA ARG A 117 12.64 12.62 14.02
C ARG A 117 11.48 13.47 13.54
N MET A 118 10.26 12.94 13.67
CA MET A 118 9.04 13.62 13.25
C MET A 118 8.89 14.94 14.01
N VAL A 119 8.70 16.02 13.24
CA VAL A 119 8.43 17.36 13.79
C VAL A 119 7.03 17.84 13.43
N SER A 120 6.40 17.33 12.38
CA SER A 120 5.03 17.70 12.02
C SER A 120 4.30 16.57 11.30
N ARG A 121 2.97 16.52 11.43
CA ARG A 121 2.07 15.69 10.62
C ARG A 121 1.22 16.51 9.65
N ALA A 122 1.38 17.85 9.68
CA ALA A 122 0.68 18.74 8.76
C ALA A 122 1.17 18.52 7.32
N LEU A 123 0.27 18.73 6.36
CA LEU A 123 0.59 18.64 4.94
C LEU A 123 1.61 19.70 4.51
N GLU A 124 1.43 20.91 5.01
CA GLU A 124 2.34 22.04 4.82
C GLU A 124 3.01 22.34 6.16
N PHE A 125 4.34 22.47 6.15
CA PHE A 125 5.11 22.74 7.36
C PHE A 125 6.46 23.35 7.05
N GLU A 126 6.83 24.37 7.81
CA GLU A 126 8.17 24.96 7.79
C GLU A 126 8.82 24.83 9.18
N TRP A 127 10.11 24.51 9.19
CA TRP A 127 10.90 24.50 10.42
C TRP A 127 11.70 25.78 10.52
N ASN A 128 11.17 26.73 11.27
CA ASN A 128 11.74 28.07 11.42
C ASN A 128 11.64 28.56 12.89
N ALA A 129 12.24 29.72 13.17
CA ALA A 129 12.29 30.29 14.51
C ALA A 129 10.90 30.56 15.10
N GLU A 130 9.94 30.99 14.29
CA GLU A 130 8.56 31.23 14.71
C GLU A 130 7.88 29.94 15.17
N THR A 131 8.01 28.87 14.39
CA THR A 131 7.49 27.54 14.73
C THR A 131 8.12 27.01 16.02
N MET A 132 9.42 27.23 16.22
CA MET A 132 10.12 26.83 17.44
C MET A 132 9.63 27.64 18.65
N LEU A 133 9.52 28.96 18.52
CA LEU A 133 9.06 29.85 19.59
C LEU A 133 7.64 29.49 20.05
N ALA A 134 6.72 29.30 19.11
CA ALA A 134 5.35 28.89 19.42
C ALA A 134 5.31 27.58 20.22
N ARG A 135 6.15 26.60 19.87
CA ARG A 135 6.25 25.33 20.62
C ARG A 135 6.83 25.51 22.02
N LEU A 136 7.82 26.39 22.18
CA LEU A 136 8.41 26.70 23.48
C LEU A 136 7.38 27.38 24.40
N GLU A 137 6.61 28.32 23.87
CA GLU A 137 5.53 29.00 24.59
C GLU A 137 4.42 28.03 25.01
N MET A 138 3.97 27.17 24.11
CA MET A 138 3.00 26.11 24.43
C MET A 138 3.52 25.20 25.54
N ALA A 139 4.78 24.78 25.46
CA ALA A 139 5.39 23.94 26.47
C ALA A 139 5.52 24.67 27.82
N LYS A 140 5.84 25.98 27.82
CA LYS A 140 5.88 26.80 29.04
C LYS A 140 4.49 26.89 29.67
N ALA A 141 3.47 27.26 28.89
CA ALA A 141 2.10 27.35 29.36
C ALA A 141 1.57 26.02 29.92
N HIS A 142 2.00 24.89 29.34
CA HIS A 142 1.69 23.57 29.88
C HIS A 142 2.32 23.33 31.26
N ARG A 143 3.61 23.68 31.42
CA ARG A 143 4.31 23.55 32.71
C ARG A 143 3.72 24.46 33.77
N ASP A 144 3.46 25.73 33.44
CA ASP A 144 2.86 26.70 34.36
C ASP A 144 1.48 26.24 34.89
N ARG A 145 0.78 25.37 34.16
CA ARG A 145 -0.52 24.83 34.56
C ARG A 145 -0.42 23.65 35.54
N TYR A 146 0.63 22.84 35.45
CA TYR A 146 0.65 21.51 36.09
C TYR A 146 1.87 21.25 36.98
N ILE A 147 2.92 22.05 36.87
CA ILE A 147 4.12 21.92 37.70
C ILE A 147 4.05 23.04 38.73
N GLU A 148 3.93 22.67 40.01
CA GLU A 148 4.06 23.62 41.12
C GLU A 148 5.45 24.28 41.08
N PRO A 149 5.55 25.57 41.45
CA PRO A 149 6.79 26.32 41.41
C PRO A 149 7.88 25.79 42.36
#